data_AF-A0A1J8QG81-F1
#
_entry.id   AF-A0A1J8QG81-F1
#
_cell.length_a   1.000
_cell.length_b   1.000
_cell.length_c   1.000
_cell.angle_alpha   90.00
_cell.angle_beta   90.00
_cell.angle_gamma   90.00
#
_symmetry.space_group_name_H-M   'P 1'
#
loop_
_entity.id
_entity.type
_entity.pdbx_description
1 polymer ?
#
loop_
_entity_poly.entity_id
_entity_poly.type
_entity_poly.pdbx_seq_one_letter_code
_entity_poly.pdbx_strand_id
1 'polypeptide(L)'
;MRSVRKAAVWLFLAVERVLTAQIPLLPHYHEESLDSYSHFERNPRQWDLDEPHAVNATANLVFETVNSLLQHWANTRYRIGHTIVPGIVPVGTILYHGALSGPHIPTTPDWVAMEPEHSMVFCSGSVETGCWHVTFAVTRPMKVLYFDGSSAANIPEGTMDTQDLVAWSEMRPEWVDNEEQRIQDLCKWGLKNGVNGLVRMEVNFEIMICNFTSHMEVVSFSNLDSPRLKIDNITDLPDDPNTAHHAFEIMHSTSWRENYP
;
A
#
# COMPACT_ATOMS: atom_id res chain seq x y z
N MET A 1 -63.59 0.24 -15.60
CA MET A 1 -62.59 1.21 -16.08
C MET A 1 -61.26 0.95 -15.39
N ARG A 2 -60.24 0.70 -16.21
CA ARG A 2 -58.77 0.78 -15.98
C ARG A 2 -58.09 -0.16 -14.97
N SER A 3 -57.60 -1.24 -15.59
CA SER A 3 -56.53 -2.15 -15.19
C SER A 3 -55.13 -1.51 -15.38
N VAL A 4 -54.19 -1.97 -14.55
CA VAL A 4 -52.76 -1.65 -14.43
C VAL A 4 -51.95 -1.99 -15.69
N ARG A 5 -51.01 -1.12 -16.11
CA ARG A 5 -49.77 -1.42 -16.88
C ARG A 5 -48.72 -0.32 -16.57
N LYS A 6 -47.72 -0.59 -15.73
CA LYS A 6 -46.32 -0.97 -16.06
C LYS A 6 -45.58 0.04 -16.95
N ALA A 7 -44.78 0.91 -16.34
CA ALA A 7 -43.69 1.62 -16.99
C ALA A 7 -42.45 0.70 -17.01
N ALA A 8 -41.88 0.48 -18.18
CA ALA A 8 -40.61 -0.21 -18.35
C ALA A 8 -39.53 0.85 -18.59
N VAL A 9 -38.58 0.96 -17.66
CA VAL A 9 -37.33 1.70 -17.87
C VAL A 9 -36.22 0.65 -17.94
N TRP A 10 -35.63 0.51 -19.12
CA TRP A 10 -34.44 -0.31 -19.33
C TRP A 10 -33.21 0.50 -18.93
N LEU A 11 -32.63 0.19 -17.76
CA LEU A 11 -31.25 0.57 -17.45
C LEU A 11 -30.34 -0.56 -17.96
N PHE A 12 -29.61 -0.30 -19.04
CA PHE A 12 -28.41 -1.08 -19.36
C PHE A 12 -27.28 -0.53 -18.50
N LEU A 13 -26.98 -1.23 -17.40
CA LEU A 13 -25.70 -1.10 -16.70
C LEU A 13 -24.78 -2.19 -17.23
N ALA A 14 -23.79 -1.79 -18.02
CA ALA A 14 -22.61 -2.60 -18.27
C ALA A 14 -21.89 -2.76 -16.93
N VAL A 15 -21.92 -3.97 -16.38
CA VAL A 15 -21.16 -4.34 -15.20
C VAL A 15 -19.96 -5.13 -15.69
N GLU A 16 -18.84 -4.46 -15.94
CA GLU A 16 -17.55 -5.14 -15.85
C GLU A 16 -17.19 -5.24 -14.37
N ARG A 17 -17.47 -6.41 -13.79
CA ARG A 17 -16.88 -6.79 -12.51
C ARG A 17 -15.55 -7.49 -12.81
N VAL A 18 -14.44 -6.81 -12.56
CA VAL A 18 -13.20 -7.53 -12.25
C VAL A 18 -13.33 -7.97 -10.79
N LEU A 19 -13.90 -9.16 -10.60
CA LEU A 19 -13.90 -9.85 -9.31
C LEU A 19 -12.58 -10.60 -9.17
N THR A 20 -11.60 -10.03 -8.50
CA THR A 20 -10.64 -10.83 -7.73
C THR A 20 -11.25 -11.19 -6.38
N ALA A 21 -12.44 -11.81 -6.41
CA ALA A 21 -13.02 -12.46 -5.25
C ALA A 21 -12.59 -13.93 -5.28
N GLN A 22 -12.12 -14.45 -4.15
CA GLN A 22 -12.05 -15.90 -3.94
C GLN A 22 -13.38 -16.52 -4.37
N ILE A 23 -13.34 -17.48 -5.29
CA ILE A 23 -14.52 -18.20 -5.74
C ILE A 23 -15.11 -18.91 -4.51
N PRO A 24 -16.34 -18.59 -4.08
CA PRO A 24 -16.98 -19.33 -3.02
C PRO A 24 -17.16 -20.77 -3.48
N LEU A 25 -16.75 -21.74 -2.66
CA LEU A 25 -17.06 -23.15 -2.92
C LEU A 25 -18.59 -23.32 -2.96
N LEU A 26 -19.14 -23.52 -4.15
CA LEU A 26 -20.56 -23.82 -4.33
C LEU A 26 -20.84 -25.23 -3.80
N PRO A 27 -21.93 -25.45 -3.04
CA PRO A 27 -22.24 -26.75 -2.43
C PRO A 27 -22.88 -27.76 -3.42
N HIS A 28 -22.76 -27.54 -4.73
CA HIS A 28 -23.15 -28.53 -5.74
C HIS A 28 -21.92 -29.15 -6.36
N TYR A 29 -21.38 -30.14 -5.64
CA TYR A 29 -20.69 -31.27 -6.28
C TYR A 29 -21.72 -31.98 -7.15
N HIS A 30 -21.75 -31.63 -8.44
CA HIS A 30 -22.29 -32.56 -9.42
C HIS A 30 -21.31 -33.73 -9.51
N GLU A 31 -21.87 -34.90 -9.24
CA GLU A 31 -21.33 -36.23 -9.38
C GLU A 31 -21.04 -36.50 -10.87
N GLU A 32 -20.03 -35.84 -11.43
CA GLU A 32 -19.53 -36.13 -12.77
C GLU A 32 -18.02 -36.40 -12.72
N SER A 33 -17.70 -37.67 -12.97
CA SER A 33 -16.40 -38.18 -13.41
C SER A 33 -15.26 -38.17 -12.38
N LEU A 34 -15.22 -39.23 -11.59
CA LEU A 34 -14.05 -39.78 -10.89
C LEU A 34 -12.94 -40.32 -11.85
N ASP A 35 -12.81 -39.79 -13.08
CA ASP A 35 -11.85 -40.26 -14.09
C ASP A 35 -10.60 -39.37 -14.28
N SER A 36 -10.34 -38.40 -13.38
CA SER A 36 -9.14 -37.53 -13.50
C SER A 36 -7.87 -38.03 -12.77
N TYR A 37 -7.85 -39.29 -12.32
CA TYR A 37 -6.65 -39.90 -11.69
C TYR A 37 -5.73 -40.63 -12.70
N SER A 38 -5.76 -40.29 -13.99
CA SER A 38 -4.89 -40.90 -15.00
C SER A 38 -3.55 -40.16 -15.23
N HIS A 39 -3.26 -39.07 -14.51
CA HIS A 39 -2.01 -38.30 -14.67
C HIS A 39 -0.93 -38.55 -13.59
N PHE A 40 -0.81 -39.78 -13.09
CA PHE A 40 0.27 -40.18 -12.16
C PHE A 40 1.48 -40.84 -12.84
N GLU A 41 1.81 -40.43 -14.06
CA GLU A 41 3.14 -40.64 -14.66
C GLU A 41 3.80 -39.29 -14.98
N ARG A 42 3.86 -38.37 -14.01
CA ARG A 42 4.76 -37.21 -14.13
C ARG A 42 6.08 -37.51 -13.43
N ASN A 43 7.14 -37.45 -14.22
CA ASN A 43 8.53 -37.62 -13.78
C ASN A 43 8.82 -36.56 -12.69
N PRO A 44 9.18 -36.92 -11.44
CA PRO A 44 9.34 -35.98 -10.31
C PRO A 44 10.40 -34.88 -10.52
N ARG A 45 11.11 -34.89 -11.66
CA ARG A 45 12.15 -33.94 -12.04
C ARG A 45 11.67 -32.88 -13.04
N GLN A 46 10.45 -32.98 -13.55
CA GLN A 46 9.92 -32.01 -14.51
C GLN A 46 9.08 -30.97 -13.77
N TRP A 47 9.77 -29.94 -13.29
CA TRP A 47 9.13 -28.71 -12.81
C TRP A 47 8.83 -27.86 -14.04
N ASP A 48 7.56 -27.70 -14.38
CA ASP A 48 7.11 -26.80 -15.44
C ASP A 48 6.55 -25.54 -14.80
N LEU A 49 7.35 -24.46 -14.80
CA LEU A 49 6.97 -23.17 -14.22
C LEU A 49 5.95 -22.41 -15.08
N ASP A 50 5.73 -22.86 -16.32
CA ASP A 50 4.75 -22.29 -17.24
C ASP A 50 3.37 -22.95 -17.11
N GLU A 51 3.28 -24.07 -16.37
CA GLU A 51 2.00 -24.72 -16.06
C GLU A 51 1.24 -23.91 -14.99
N PRO A 52 0.02 -23.39 -15.31
CA PRO A 52 -0.74 -22.63 -14.34
C PRO A 52 -1.18 -23.52 -13.18
N HIS A 53 -1.14 -22.98 -11.96
CA HIS A 53 -1.61 -23.70 -10.78
C HIS A 53 -3.06 -24.18 -10.95
N ALA A 54 -3.37 -25.35 -10.38
CA ALA A 54 -4.72 -25.88 -10.36
C ALA A 54 -5.69 -24.85 -9.77
N VAL A 55 -6.87 -24.68 -10.36
CA VAL A 55 -7.85 -23.65 -9.95
C VAL A 55 -8.30 -23.79 -8.49
N ASN A 56 -8.15 -24.98 -7.90
CA ASN A 56 -8.45 -25.30 -6.51
C ASN A 56 -7.22 -25.27 -5.58
N ALA A 57 -6.02 -25.01 -6.09
CA ALA A 57 -4.85 -24.74 -5.27
C ALA A 57 -4.98 -23.32 -4.72
N THR A 58 -5.70 -23.16 -3.62
CA THR A 58 -5.93 -21.86 -2.95
C THR A 58 -4.85 -21.53 -1.92
N ALA A 59 -3.97 -22.49 -1.61
CA ALA A 59 -2.91 -22.32 -0.62
C ALA A 59 -1.92 -21.21 -1.02
N ASN A 60 -1.64 -21.04 -2.30
CA ASN A 60 -0.85 -19.91 -2.80
C ASN A 60 -1.52 -18.57 -2.49
N LEU A 61 -2.85 -18.45 -2.48
CA LEU A 61 -3.52 -17.19 -2.13
C LEU A 61 -3.27 -16.75 -0.68
N VAL A 62 -2.86 -17.68 0.19
CA VAL A 62 -2.60 -17.43 1.62
C VAL A 62 -1.10 -17.45 1.93
N PHE A 63 -0.33 -18.31 1.28
CA PHE A 63 1.10 -18.46 1.56
C PHE A 63 2.00 -17.70 0.59
N GLU A 64 1.50 -17.26 -0.57
CA GLU A 64 2.25 -16.36 -1.46
C GLU A 64 2.48 -15.01 -0.80
N THR A 65 1.54 -14.52 0.03
CA THR A 65 1.71 -13.26 0.77
C THR A 65 2.88 -13.33 1.75
N VAL A 66 3.15 -14.51 2.33
CA VAL A 66 4.34 -14.74 3.18
C VAL A 66 5.63 -14.62 2.38
N ASN A 67 5.66 -15.17 1.15
CA ASN A 67 6.80 -15.00 0.24
C ASN A 67 6.93 -13.55 -0.28
N SER A 68 5.82 -12.82 -0.34
CA SER A 68 5.72 -11.46 -0.88
C SER A 68 6.05 -10.36 0.13
N LEU A 69 6.36 -10.71 1.39
CA LEU A 69 6.65 -9.71 2.43
C LEU A 69 7.82 -8.82 2.00
N LEU A 70 7.61 -7.51 2.08
CA LEU A 70 8.58 -6.49 1.69
C LEU A 70 9.01 -6.54 0.20
N GLN A 71 8.30 -7.26 -0.67
CA GLN A 71 8.52 -7.23 -2.11
C GLN A 71 7.53 -6.29 -2.80
N HIS A 72 8.05 -5.30 -3.52
CA HIS A 72 7.21 -4.28 -4.16
C HIS A 72 6.19 -4.89 -5.15
N TRP A 73 6.65 -5.55 -6.21
CA TRP A 73 5.76 -6.03 -7.28
C TRP A 73 4.74 -7.08 -6.85
N ALA A 74 5.12 -7.96 -5.93
CA ALA A 74 4.23 -8.99 -5.42
C ALA A 74 3.06 -8.35 -4.65
N ASN A 75 3.34 -7.35 -3.80
CA ASN A 75 2.32 -6.57 -3.10
C ASN A 75 1.48 -5.71 -4.06
N THR A 76 2.05 -5.15 -5.14
CA THR A 76 1.27 -4.43 -6.16
C THR A 76 0.32 -5.34 -6.93
N ARG A 77 0.70 -6.61 -7.15
CA ARG A 77 -0.16 -7.61 -7.79
C ARG A 77 -1.25 -8.12 -6.85
N TYR A 78 -0.89 -8.42 -5.61
CA TYR A 78 -1.80 -8.87 -4.55
C TYR A 78 -2.02 -7.73 -3.54
N ARG A 79 -2.76 -6.71 -4.00
CA ARG A 79 -2.94 -5.45 -3.27
C ARG A 79 -3.59 -5.61 -1.90
N ILE A 80 -4.51 -6.56 -1.77
CA ILE A 80 -5.23 -6.81 -0.52
C ILE A 80 -4.37 -7.72 0.35
N GLY A 81 -3.62 -7.09 1.25
CA GLY A 81 -2.84 -7.76 2.27
C GLY A 81 -3.70 -8.28 3.42
N HIS A 82 -3.31 -9.40 4.00
CA HIS A 82 -3.95 -9.97 5.19
C HIS A 82 -2.94 -10.46 6.25
N THR A 83 -1.65 -10.18 6.05
CA THR A 83 -0.54 -10.57 6.91
C THR A 83 -0.06 -9.37 7.70
N ILE A 84 0.03 -9.54 9.01
CA ILE A 84 0.57 -8.54 9.92
C ILE A 84 1.85 -9.09 10.53
N VAL A 85 2.97 -8.41 10.33
CA VAL A 85 4.30 -8.90 10.72
C VAL A 85 4.99 -7.91 11.65
N PRO A 86 5.38 -8.31 12.88
CA PRO A 86 6.22 -7.47 13.72
C PRO A 86 7.65 -7.40 13.15
N GLY A 87 8.24 -6.20 13.18
CA GLY A 87 9.58 -5.94 12.67
C GLY A 87 10.41 -5.05 13.59
N ILE A 88 11.69 -4.92 13.26
CA ILE A 88 12.62 -4.00 13.92
C ILE A 88 13.37 -3.24 12.84
N VAL A 89 13.32 -1.91 12.88
CA VAL A 89 14.23 -1.08 12.09
C VAL A 89 15.54 -0.95 12.87
N PRO A 90 16.67 -1.41 12.31
CA PRO A 90 17.95 -1.42 13.00
C PRO A 90 18.54 -0.01 13.17
N VAL A 91 19.48 0.11 14.10
CA VAL A 91 20.27 1.33 14.28
C VAL A 91 21.11 1.57 13.02
N GLY A 92 21.21 2.83 12.59
CA GLY A 92 21.92 3.23 11.38
C GLY A 92 21.06 3.21 10.12
N THR A 93 19.81 2.74 10.18
CA THR A 93 18.88 2.91 9.05
C THR A 93 18.63 4.40 8.81
N ILE A 94 18.71 4.79 7.53
CA ILE A 94 18.40 6.14 7.08
C ILE A 94 16.94 6.19 6.65
N LEU A 95 16.24 7.23 7.11
CA LEU A 95 14.83 7.47 6.79
C LEU A 95 14.67 8.90 6.29
N TYR A 96 13.70 9.12 5.42
CA TYR A 96 13.52 10.38 4.72
C TYR A 96 12.10 10.91 4.89
N HIS A 97 11.95 12.21 5.03
CA HIS A 97 10.66 12.89 5.23
C HIS A 97 10.57 14.13 4.36
N GLY A 98 9.47 14.28 3.61
CA GLY A 98 9.11 15.53 2.95
C GLY A 98 8.27 16.40 3.87
N ALA A 99 8.80 17.55 4.28
CA ALA A 99 8.12 18.46 5.20
C ALA A 99 7.10 19.35 4.48
N LEU A 100 5.95 19.55 5.14
CA LEU A 100 4.86 20.38 4.64
C LEU A 100 5.13 21.89 4.81
N SER A 101 5.87 22.30 5.84
CA SER A 101 5.97 23.73 6.22
C SER A 101 7.36 24.16 6.69
N GLY A 102 8.34 24.13 5.78
CA GLY A 102 9.69 24.58 6.11
C GLY A 102 10.53 23.51 6.83
N PRO A 103 11.74 23.85 7.29
CA PRO A 103 12.61 22.90 7.99
C PRO A 103 12.12 22.70 9.42
N HIS A 104 11.25 21.72 9.64
CA HIS A 104 10.83 21.29 10.96
C HIS A 104 10.85 19.76 11.10
N ILE A 105 10.95 19.31 12.35
CA ILE A 105 10.67 17.92 12.71
C ILE A 105 9.17 17.84 13.02
N PRO A 106 8.42 16.87 12.48
CA PRO A 106 7.01 16.70 12.83
C PRO A 106 6.83 16.52 14.34
N THR A 107 5.85 17.23 14.91
CA THR A 107 5.47 17.11 16.33
C THR A 107 4.32 16.15 16.55
N THR A 108 3.59 15.84 15.49
CA THR A 108 2.51 14.85 15.40
C THR A 108 2.99 13.62 14.63
N PRO A 109 2.24 12.51 14.66
CA PRO A 109 2.51 11.39 13.77
C PRO A 109 2.52 11.83 12.31
N ASP A 110 3.46 11.28 11.54
CA ASP A 110 3.71 11.65 10.14
C ASP A 110 4.48 10.51 9.45
N TRP A 111 4.67 10.60 8.14
CA TRP A 111 5.27 9.56 7.30
C TRP A 111 6.75 9.80 7.06
N VAL A 112 7.51 8.71 7.05
CA VAL A 112 8.87 8.65 6.51
C VAL A 112 8.96 7.53 5.49
N ALA A 113 9.87 7.65 4.53
CA ALA A 113 10.18 6.58 3.58
C ALA A 113 11.62 6.08 3.76
N MET A 114 11.87 4.87 3.27
CA MET A 114 13.21 4.28 3.21
C MET A 114 14.01 4.80 2.00
N GLU A 115 13.32 5.36 1.00
CA GLU A 115 13.93 5.94 -0.19
C GLU A 115 13.64 7.44 -0.27
N PRO A 116 14.65 8.27 -0.63
CA PRO A 116 14.48 9.71 -0.67
C PRO A 116 13.45 10.13 -1.72
N GLU A 117 13.39 9.46 -2.87
CA GLU A 117 12.44 9.77 -3.94
C GLU A 117 11.00 9.50 -3.50
N HIS A 118 10.74 8.41 -2.77
CA HIS A 118 9.40 8.15 -2.23
C HIS A 118 8.98 9.26 -1.26
N SER A 119 9.85 9.67 -0.34
CA SER A 119 9.50 10.73 0.62
C SER A 119 9.28 12.11 0.00
N MET A 120 9.72 12.35 -1.24
CA MET A 120 9.37 13.58 -1.98
C MET A 120 7.88 13.66 -2.30
N VAL A 121 7.15 12.54 -2.29
CA VAL A 121 5.69 12.51 -2.43
C VAL A 121 5.00 13.16 -1.23
N PHE A 122 5.60 13.14 -0.04
CA PHE A 122 5.04 13.78 1.16
C PHE A 122 5.22 15.30 1.18
N CYS A 123 6.14 15.83 0.36
CA CYS A 123 6.42 17.26 0.30
C CYS A 123 5.24 18.05 -0.28
N SER A 124 4.93 19.18 0.38
CA SER A 124 3.93 20.15 -0.08
C SER A 124 4.56 21.54 -0.32
N GLY A 125 5.64 21.55 -1.08
CA GLY A 125 6.37 22.74 -1.48
C GLY A 125 5.84 23.37 -2.78
N SER A 126 5.98 24.69 -2.92
CA SER A 126 5.80 25.40 -4.20
C SER A 126 7.12 25.57 -4.94
N VAL A 127 7.07 25.98 -6.21
CA VAL A 127 8.26 26.37 -6.99
C VAL A 127 9.08 27.45 -6.29
N GLU A 128 8.44 28.39 -5.62
CA GLU A 128 9.11 29.51 -4.95
C GLU A 128 9.74 29.12 -3.61
N THR A 129 9.10 28.22 -2.87
CA THR A 129 9.53 27.83 -1.52
C THR A 129 10.44 26.60 -1.52
N GLY A 130 10.39 25.80 -2.58
CA GLY A 130 10.97 24.47 -2.64
C GLY A 130 10.27 23.47 -1.71
N CYS A 131 10.80 22.25 -1.67
CA CYS A 131 10.39 21.13 -0.82
C CYS A 131 11.48 20.88 0.22
N TRP A 132 11.14 21.08 1.50
CA TRP A 132 12.07 20.75 2.57
C TRP A 132 12.08 19.26 2.82
N HIS A 133 13.26 18.66 2.73
CA HIS A 133 13.50 17.25 2.87
C HIS A 133 14.41 17.00 4.06
N VAL A 134 13.97 16.12 4.95
CA VAL A 134 14.65 15.83 6.21
C VAL A 134 15.18 14.40 6.16
N THR A 135 16.47 14.25 6.42
CA THR A 135 17.09 12.93 6.57
C THR A 135 17.26 12.62 8.05
N PHE A 136 16.79 11.45 8.46
CA PHE A 136 16.92 10.91 9.81
C PHE A 136 17.84 9.70 9.82
N ALA A 137 18.52 9.48 10.94
CA ALA A 137 19.22 8.24 11.25
C ALA A 137 18.59 7.61 12.48
N VAL A 138 18.26 6.31 12.39
CA VAL A 138 17.76 5.54 13.54
C VAL A 138 18.89 5.34 14.54
N THR A 139 18.71 5.83 15.77
CA THR A 139 19.72 5.76 16.85
C THR A 139 19.41 4.68 17.88
N ARG A 140 18.17 4.19 17.90
CA ARG A 140 17.72 3.09 18.77
C ARG A 140 16.83 2.12 17.98
N PRO A 141 16.94 0.79 18.19
CA PRO A 141 16.10 -0.17 17.49
C PRO A 141 14.62 0.20 17.63
N MET A 142 13.95 0.38 16.49
CA MET A 142 12.57 0.85 16.45
C MET A 142 11.66 -0.32 16.14
N LYS A 143 10.75 -0.65 17.06
CA LYS A 143 9.79 -1.73 16.84
C LYS A 143 8.70 -1.25 15.90
N VAL A 144 8.42 -2.01 14.85
CA VAL A 144 7.41 -1.65 13.86
C VAL A 144 6.42 -2.79 13.65
N LEU A 145 5.26 -2.45 13.12
CA LEU A 145 4.27 -3.43 12.65
C LEU A 145 4.06 -3.22 11.15
N TYR A 146 4.30 -4.25 10.35
CA TYR A 146 4.14 -4.21 8.91
C TYR A 146 2.79 -4.79 8.48
N PHE A 147 2.11 -4.07 7.59
CA PHE A 147 0.91 -4.49 6.89
C PHE A 147 1.28 -4.81 5.43
N ASP A 148 1.13 -6.06 5.02
CA ASP A 148 1.44 -6.50 3.65
C ASP A 148 0.45 -5.95 2.61
N GLY A 149 0.67 -6.31 1.33
CA GLY A 149 -0.08 -5.77 0.21
C GLY A 149 0.24 -4.30 -0.07
N SER A 150 -0.60 -3.68 -0.90
CA SER A 150 -0.57 -2.24 -1.16
C SER A 150 -1.33 -1.50 -0.07
N SER A 151 -0.92 -1.66 1.18
CA SER A 151 -1.62 -1.17 2.37
C SER A 151 -1.64 0.36 2.51
N ALA A 152 -0.91 1.12 1.70
CA ALA A 152 -1.05 2.57 1.60
C ALA A 152 -1.81 3.02 0.34
N ALA A 153 -2.27 2.10 -0.52
CA ALA A 153 -3.15 2.47 -1.62
C ALA A 153 -4.53 2.80 -1.05
N ASN A 154 -4.92 4.07 -1.08
CA ASN A 154 -6.19 4.57 -0.57
C ASN A 154 -7.37 4.17 -1.48
N ILE A 155 -7.68 2.88 -1.53
CA ILE A 155 -8.78 2.32 -2.31
C ILE A 155 -9.79 1.60 -1.39
N PRO A 156 -11.11 1.78 -1.56
CA PRO A 156 -12.11 1.16 -0.69
C PRO A 156 -12.20 -0.37 -0.77
N GLU A 157 -11.49 -1.00 -1.71
CA GLU A 157 -11.53 -2.44 -1.99
C GLU A 157 -10.66 -3.29 -1.06
N GLY A 158 -10.33 -2.79 0.14
CA GLY A 158 -9.81 -3.60 1.25
C GLY A 158 -8.30 -3.57 1.49
N THR A 159 -7.55 -2.72 0.77
CA THR A 159 -6.09 -2.54 0.99
C THR A 159 -5.75 -2.10 2.41
N MET A 160 -6.67 -1.39 3.09
CA MET A 160 -6.48 -0.90 4.45
C MET A 160 -7.17 -1.72 5.54
N ASP A 161 -7.84 -2.84 5.19
CA ASP A 161 -8.65 -3.61 6.14
C ASP A 161 -7.84 -4.08 7.35
N THR A 162 -6.60 -4.51 7.15
CA THR A 162 -5.72 -4.95 8.25
C THR A 162 -5.36 -3.82 9.21
N GLN A 163 -5.17 -2.60 8.70
CA GLN A 163 -4.92 -1.42 9.52
C GLN A 163 -6.17 -1.01 10.29
N ASP A 164 -7.32 -1.00 9.64
CA ASP A 164 -8.60 -0.66 10.24
C ASP A 164 -8.97 -1.65 11.37
N LEU A 165 -8.73 -2.95 11.16
CA LEU A 165 -8.90 -3.96 12.21
C LEU A 165 -8.00 -3.71 13.42
N VAL A 166 -6.76 -3.28 13.22
CA VAL A 166 -5.84 -2.94 14.32
C VAL A 166 -6.25 -1.64 15.03
N ALA A 167 -6.66 -0.61 14.28
CA ALA A 167 -7.05 0.68 14.83
C ALA A 167 -8.41 0.66 15.54
N TRP A 168 -9.40 0.00 14.94
CA TRP A 168 -10.82 0.14 15.27
C TRP A 168 -11.55 -1.18 15.52
N SER A 169 -10.90 -2.34 15.33
CA SER A 169 -11.52 -3.67 15.47
C SER A 169 -12.67 -3.95 14.49
N GLU A 170 -12.79 -3.14 13.43
CA GLU A 170 -13.74 -3.30 12.34
C GLU A 170 -13.16 -2.64 11.08
N MET A 171 -13.56 -3.13 9.90
CA MET A 171 -13.18 -2.54 8.62
C MET A 171 -14.04 -1.30 8.35
N ARG A 172 -13.45 -0.20 7.90
CA ARG A 172 -14.13 1.07 7.63
C ARG A 172 -13.80 1.58 6.22
N PRO A 173 -14.31 0.93 5.16
CA PRO A 173 -14.04 1.33 3.77
C PRO A 173 -14.51 2.77 3.49
N GLU A 174 -15.47 3.29 4.24
CA GLU A 174 -15.93 4.68 4.14
C GLU A 174 -14.94 5.71 4.70
N TRP A 175 -13.89 5.27 5.41
CA TRP A 175 -12.82 6.12 5.95
C TRP A 175 -11.53 6.03 5.14
N VAL A 176 -11.59 5.56 3.90
CA VAL A 176 -10.43 5.38 3.01
C VAL A 176 -9.51 6.63 3.03
N ASP A 177 -10.08 7.82 2.81
CA ASP A 177 -9.34 9.09 2.74
C ASP A 177 -8.99 9.70 4.12
N ASN A 178 -9.36 9.05 5.23
CA ASN A 178 -9.18 9.57 6.58
C ASN A 178 -7.84 9.14 7.20
N GLU A 179 -6.75 9.35 6.46
CA GLU A 179 -5.41 8.92 6.85
C GLU A 179 -4.90 9.59 8.13
N GLU A 180 -5.25 10.86 8.36
CA GLU A 180 -4.87 11.60 9.56
C GLU A 180 -5.44 10.94 10.83
N GLN A 181 -6.72 10.57 10.83
CA GLN A 181 -7.32 9.88 11.96
C GLN A 181 -6.73 8.47 12.11
N ARG A 182 -6.51 7.77 10.98
CA ARG A 182 -5.94 6.41 10.98
C ARG A 182 -4.54 6.37 11.58
N ILE A 183 -3.64 7.27 11.19
CA ILE A 183 -2.28 7.32 11.75
C ILE A 183 -2.31 7.63 13.24
N GLN A 184 -3.19 8.54 13.69
CA GLN A 184 -3.33 8.88 15.10
C GLN A 184 -3.78 7.68 15.94
N ASP A 185 -4.81 6.96 15.48
CA ASP A 185 -5.35 5.80 16.20
C ASP A 185 -4.40 4.60 16.17
N LEU A 186 -3.77 4.33 15.02
CA LEU A 186 -2.73 3.30 14.89
C LEU A 186 -1.54 3.60 15.80
N CYS A 187 -1.10 4.84 15.88
CA CYS A 187 0.01 5.22 16.76
C CYS A 187 -0.37 5.16 18.24
N LYS A 188 -1.60 5.52 18.59
CA LYS A 188 -2.12 5.34 19.95
C LYS A 188 -2.15 3.86 20.34
N TRP A 189 -2.62 2.99 19.45
CA TRP A 189 -2.57 1.54 19.65
C TRP A 189 -1.12 1.04 19.72
N GLY A 190 -0.26 1.49 18.81
CA GLY A 190 1.12 1.05 18.69
C GLY A 190 1.92 1.36 19.94
N LEU A 191 1.91 2.63 20.38
CA LEU A 191 2.65 3.06 21.57
C LEU A 191 2.19 2.32 22.83
N LYS A 192 0.88 2.03 22.97
CA LYS A 192 0.34 1.21 24.06
C LYS A 192 0.90 -0.20 24.06
N ASN A 193 1.23 -0.75 22.89
CA ASN A 193 1.75 -2.11 22.71
C ASN A 193 3.28 -2.15 22.46
N GLY A 194 3.98 -1.02 22.62
CA GLY A 194 5.43 -0.94 22.42
C GLY A 194 5.87 -1.00 20.95
N VAL A 195 4.99 -0.63 20.01
CA VAL A 195 5.27 -0.41 18.59
C VAL A 195 5.44 1.10 18.36
N ASN A 196 6.49 1.48 17.65
CA ASN A 196 6.91 2.87 17.45
C ASN A 196 6.57 3.42 16.05
N GLY A 197 6.28 2.53 15.10
CA GLY A 197 5.86 2.90 13.77
C GLY A 197 5.17 1.76 13.03
N LEU A 198 4.48 2.09 11.95
CA LEU A 198 3.67 1.15 11.18
C LEU A 198 4.14 1.19 9.73
N VAL A 199 4.59 0.05 9.20
CA VAL A 199 5.10 -0.05 7.82
C VAL A 199 3.96 -0.43 6.89
N ARG A 200 3.89 0.23 5.74
CA ARG A 200 2.93 -0.03 4.66
C ARG A 200 3.51 0.35 3.31
N MET A 201 2.81 0.03 2.23
CA MET A 201 3.31 0.21 0.86
C MET A 201 2.25 0.78 -0.09
N GLU A 202 2.64 1.76 -0.90
CA GLU A 202 1.90 2.19 -2.10
C GLU A 202 2.87 2.28 -3.29
N VAL A 203 3.62 3.39 -3.36
CA VAL A 203 4.67 3.67 -4.34
C VAL A 203 5.93 2.85 -4.05
N ASN A 204 6.30 2.83 -2.77
CA ASN A 204 7.30 1.97 -2.16
C ASN A 204 6.95 1.89 -0.67
N PHE A 205 7.83 1.38 0.19
CA PHE A 205 7.64 1.26 1.62
C PHE A 205 7.77 2.62 2.31
N GLU A 206 6.86 2.84 3.24
CA GLU A 206 6.84 3.97 4.15
C GLU A 206 6.56 3.48 5.58
N ILE A 207 6.90 4.32 6.55
CA ILE A 207 6.62 4.12 7.95
C ILE A 207 5.83 5.30 8.47
N MET A 208 4.65 5.04 8.99
CA MET A 208 3.96 5.97 9.88
C MET A 208 4.69 6.03 11.21
N ILE A 209 5.29 7.16 11.54
CA ILE A 209 6.09 7.35 12.75
C ILE A 209 5.24 7.98 13.84
N CYS A 210 5.25 7.36 15.01
CA CYS A 210 4.43 7.83 16.14
C CYS A 210 5.10 8.91 16.99
N ASN A 211 6.44 8.96 16.99
CA ASN A 211 7.20 9.99 17.69
C ASN A 211 8.60 10.15 17.08
N PHE A 212 8.82 11.25 16.35
CA PHE A 212 10.07 11.57 15.66
C PHE A 212 11.27 11.83 16.59
N THR A 213 11.04 12.12 17.87
CA THR A 213 12.13 12.41 18.83
C THR A 213 12.60 11.17 19.60
N SER A 214 11.95 10.03 19.37
CA SER A 214 12.16 8.84 20.18
C SER A 214 13.27 7.94 19.62
N HIS A 215 13.18 7.43 18.41
CA HIS A 215 14.09 6.39 17.92
C HIS A 215 15.09 6.85 16.85
N MET A 216 15.08 8.13 16.51
CA MET A 216 15.89 8.69 15.43
C MET A 216 16.35 10.11 15.74
N GLU A 217 17.35 10.58 15.01
CA GLU A 217 17.84 11.95 15.06
C GLU A 217 17.96 12.53 13.65
N VAL A 218 17.91 13.85 13.54
CA VAL A 218 18.10 14.53 12.26
C VAL A 218 19.57 14.49 11.86
N VAL A 219 19.82 14.05 10.64
CA VAL A 219 21.12 14.10 9.97
C VAL A 219 21.25 15.40 9.17
N SER A 220 20.23 15.74 8.38
CA SER A 220 20.27 16.92 7.51
C SER A 220 18.89 17.43 7.14
N PHE A 221 18.86 18.71 6.78
CA PHE A 221 17.76 19.35 6.05
C PHE A 221 18.28 19.74 4.67
N SER A 222 17.49 19.51 3.63
CA SER A 222 17.76 19.93 2.26
C SER A 222 16.54 20.64 1.71
N ASN A 223 16.74 21.73 0.96
CA ASN A 223 15.66 22.35 0.20
C ASN A 223 15.79 21.90 -1.26
N LEU A 224 14.85 21.07 -1.69
CA LEU A 224 14.79 20.52 -3.05
C LEU A 224 13.89 21.40 -3.91
N ASP A 225 14.14 21.41 -5.22
CA ASP A 225 13.18 22.01 -6.15
C ASP A 225 11.87 21.23 -6.10
N SER A 226 10.75 21.94 -5.95
CA SER A 226 9.45 21.28 -5.91
C SER A 226 9.06 20.84 -7.33
N PRO A 227 8.79 19.54 -7.56
CA PRO A 227 8.25 19.08 -8.84
C PRO A 227 6.77 19.48 -9.01
N ARG A 228 6.11 19.97 -7.94
CA ARG A 228 4.70 20.39 -7.98
C ARG A 228 4.61 21.83 -8.47
N LEU A 229 4.35 22.00 -9.78
CA LEU A 229 3.77 23.24 -10.27
C LEU A 229 2.40 23.43 -9.60
N LYS A 230 2.18 24.61 -9.02
CA LYS A 230 0.97 25.02 -8.32
C LYS A 230 -0.29 24.64 -9.12
N ILE A 231 -1.15 23.74 -8.62
CA ILE A 231 -2.52 23.59 -9.14
C ILE A 231 -3.42 24.41 -8.21
N ASP A 232 -3.61 25.68 -8.55
CA ASP A 232 -4.52 26.57 -7.81
C ASP A 232 -6.01 26.30 -8.17
N ASN A 233 -6.32 25.53 -9.22
CA ASN A 233 -7.68 25.14 -9.64
C ASN A 233 -7.71 23.81 -10.43
N ILE A 234 -8.62 22.89 -10.09
CA ILE A 234 -8.83 21.57 -10.74
C ILE A 234 -9.28 21.70 -12.22
N THR A 235 -9.75 22.87 -12.65
CA THR A 235 -10.16 23.14 -14.03
C THR A 235 -9.02 23.62 -14.95
N ASP A 236 -7.87 23.96 -14.38
CA ASP A 236 -6.65 24.30 -15.11
C ASP A 236 -5.63 23.16 -14.92
N LEU A 237 -6.01 21.91 -15.25
CA LEU A 237 -4.98 20.95 -15.64
C LEU A 237 -4.41 21.50 -16.94
N PRO A 238 -3.18 22.05 -17.01
CA PRO A 238 -2.48 21.85 -18.24
C PRO A 238 -2.32 20.33 -18.34
N ASP A 239 -2.62 19.78 -19.51
CA ASP A 239 -1.94 18.57 -19.98
C ASP A 239 -0.44 18.93 -20.06
N ASP A 240 0.22 19.19 -18.93
CA ASP A 240 1.64 19.46 -18.86
C ASP A 240 2.32 18.11 -18.70
N PRO A 241 2.86 17.54 -19.79
CA PRO A 241 3.51 16.25 -19.76
C PRO A 241 4.64 16.19 -18.75
N ASN A 242 5.23 17.33 -18.33
CA ASN A 242 6.31 17.34 -17.36
C ASN A 242 5.87 16.93 -15.95
N THR A 243 4.69 17.32 -15.46
CA THR A 243 4.27 16.96 -14.09
C THR A 243 3.98 15.46 -13.97
N ALA A 244 3.27 14.90 -14.96
CA ALA A 244 3.03 13.46 -15.04
C ALA A 244 4.35 12.68 -15.24
N HIS A 245 5.28 13.22 -16.02
CA HIS A 245 6.60 12.64 -16.22
C HIS A 245 7.45 12.70 -14.94
N HIS A 246 7.43 13.79 -14.18
CA HIS A 246 8.15 13.90 -12.90
C HIS A 246 7.57 12.97 -11.84
N ALA A 247 6.23 12.89 -11.74
CA ALA A 247 5.58 11.90 -10.89
C ALA A 247 5.94 10.48 -11.33
N PHE A 248 5.88 10.18 -12.63
CA PHE A 248 6.28 8.89 -13.17
C PHE A 248 7.76 8.57 -12.87
N GLU A 249 8.67 9.53 -13.03
CA GLU A 249 10.10 9.34 -12.73
C GLU A 249 10.34 9.10 -11.23
N ILE A 250 9.58 9.74 -10.33
CA ILE A 250 9.63 9.46 -8.89
C ILE A 250 9.10 8.05 -8.58
N MET A 251 7.98 7.67 -9.19
CA MET A 251 7.39 6.33 -9.08
C MET A 251 8.31 5.26 -9.72
N HIS A 252 9.06 5.63 -10.74
CA HIS A 252 9.94 4.73 -11.45
C HIS A 252 11.27 4.59 -10.73
N SER A 253 11.89 5.69 -10.27
CA SER A 253 13.14 5.73 -9.50
C SER A 253 13.07 4.83 -8.26
N THR A 254 11.94 4.87 -7.57
CA THR A 254 11.64 4.01 -6.42
C THR A 254 11.57 2.52 -6.77
N SER A 255 11.28 2.15 -8.03
CA SER A 255 11.27 0.75 -8.49
C SER A 255 12.65 0.18 -8.85
N TRP A 256 13.64 1.03 -9.20
CA TRP A 256 14.94 0.54 -9.70
C TRP A 256 15.79 -0.15 -8.63
N ARG A 257 15.63 0.23 -7.37
CA ARG A 257 16.39 -0.33 -6.24
C ARG A 257 15.85 -1.67 -5.75
N GLU A 258 14.60 -1.97 -6.08
CA GLU A 258 13.90 -3.23 -5.77
C GLU A 258 14.26 -4.37 -6.75
N ASN A 259 15.15 -4.13 -7.72
CA ASN A 259 15.68 -5.18 -8.61
C ASN A 259 16.76 -6.06 -7.95
N TYR A 260 16.95 -5.95 -6.64
CA TYR A 260 17.80 -6.88 -5.90
C TYR A 260 16.98 -8.10 -5.47
N PRO A 261 17.48 -9.33 -5.74
CA PRO A 261 16.80 -10.57 -5.39
C PRO A 261 16.67 -10.80 -3.89
#